data_AF-A0A395VVL1-F1
#
_entry.id   AF-A0A395VVL1-F1
#
_cell.length_a   1.000
_cell.length_b   1.000
_cell.length_c   1.000
_cell.angle_alpha   90.00
_cell.angle_beta   90.00
_cell.angle_gamma   90.00
#
_symmetry.space_group_name_H-M   'P 1'
#
loop_
_entity.id
_entity.type
_entity.pdbx_description
1 polymer ?
#
loop_
_entity_poly.entity_id
_entity_poly.type
_entity_poly.pdbx_seq_one_letter_code
_entity_poly.pdbx_strand_id
1 'polypeptide(L)'
;MKSKNKKQSSIYIITLFGILLTTFLIYSCSTDEYNYTNETATEVNSIAKTRSLVSQTWNTGNVLIDSVANSDEFYEFERCSEQLADKFSAYTSKLNNEEYDKLMESLNDDEYMEDFIKKANLEEELRQMDEAKKGLLERTVFLRLSEEERLLLFRQYAKSRGLAKRKILKTRKEGNGNSKCEELRQAAYEQAETDYNNAIAKCKAESPTTYCYTQALANYRRNQRAADKEYEECIKE
;
A
#
# COMPACT_ATOMS: atom_id res chain seq x y z
N MET A 1 -50.66 37.09 38.80
CA MET A 1 -50.05 36.75 37.50
C MET A 1 -48.71 37.48 37.38
N LYS A 2 -47.66 36.75 36.96
CA LYS A 2 -46.28 37.14 36.58
C LYS A 2 -45.29 37.59 37.66
N SER A 3 -44.25 36.78 37.83
CA SER A 3 -43.00 37.07 38.55
C SER A 3 -41.86 37.47 37.61
N LYS A 4 -41.03 38.39 38.12
CA LYS A 4 -39.55 38.48 38.08
C LYS A 4 -38.77 38.47 36.75
N ASN A 5 -38.02 39.57 36.58
CA ASN A 5 -36.56 39.72 36.35
C ASN A 5 -35.87 38.96 35.20
N LYS A 6 -35.01 39.68 34.45
CA LYS A 6 -33.52 39.54 34.47
C LYS A 6 -32.89 40.18 33.21
N LYS A 7 -32.49 41.46 33.29
CA LYS A 7 -31.55 42.09 32.34
C LYS A 7 -30.14 42.01 32.93
N GLN A 8 -29.46 40.88 32.73
CA GLN A 8 -28.02 40.73 33.00
C GLN A 8 -27.54 39.36 32.50
N SER A 9 -27.48 39.17 31.17
CA SER A 9 -26.95 37.91 30.60
C SER A 9 -26.38 38.01 29.19
N SER A 10 -25.98 39.19 28.70
CA SER A 10 -25.53 39.35 27.30
C SER A 10 -24.07 39.80 27.14
N ILE A 11 -23.33 40.06 28.22
CA ILE A 11 -21.93 40.53 28.14
C ILE A 11 -20.92 39.41 28.45
N TYR A 12 -21.33 38.34 29.16
CA TYR A 12 -20.44 37.21 29.49
C TYR A 12 -20.28 36.15 28.39
N ILE A 13 -21.10 36.19 27.33
CA ILE A 13 -21.02 35.20 26.23
C ILE A 13 -20.04 35.65 25.13
N ILE A 14 -19.82 36.95 24.95
CA ILE A 14 -18.92 37.47 23.90
C ILE A 14 -17.45 37.46 24.37
N THR A 15 -17.18 37.64 25.66
CA THR A 15 -15.80 37.55 26.20
C THR A 15 -15.29 36.13 26.41
N LEU A 16 -16.16 35.11 26.46
CA LEU A 16 -15.75 33.71 26.56
C LEU A 16 -15.27 33.13 25.21
N PHE A 17 -15.81 33.63 24.09
CA PHE A 17 -15.43 33.20 22.74
C PHE A 17 -14.09 33.80 22.24
N GLY A 18 -13.64 34.92 22.82
CA GLY A 18 -12.36 35.55 22.46
C GLY A 18 -11.12 34.90 23.09
N ILE A 19 -11.28 34.12 24.18
CA ILE A 19 -10.17 33.46 24.89
C ILE A 19 -9.95 32.02 24.39
N LEU A 20 -10.95 31.42 23.72
CA LEU A 20 -10.86 30.08 23.12
C LEU A 20 -10.18 30.05 21.75
N LEU A 21 -10.04 31.20 21.07
CA LEU A 21 -9.39 31.30 19.76
C LEU A 21 -7.87 31.57 19.84
N THR A 22 -7.33 31.92 21.02
CA THR A 22 -5.89 32.14 21.20
C THR A 22 -5.12 30.91 21.70
N THR A 23 -5.80 29.82 22.05
CA THR A 23 -5.16 28.54 22.42
C THR A 23 -4.90 27.62 21.22
N PHE A 24 -5.26 28.03 19.99
CA PHE A 24 -5.03 27.25 18.76
C PHE A 24 -3.78 27.65 17.95
N LEU A 25 -2.94 28.56 18.46
CA LEU A 25 -1.75 29.05 17.74
C LEU A 25 -0.45 29.01 18.55
N ILE A 26 -0.28 28.04 19.46
CA ILE A 26 1.07 27.68 19.95
C ILE A 26 1.13 26.16 20.15
N TYR A 27 1.34 25.44 19.05
CA TYR A 27 2.25 24.30 19.06
C TYR A 27 3.19 24.46 17.88
N SER A 28 3.99 25.51 17.94
CA SER A 28 5.33 25.46 17.36
C SER A 28 6.03 24.31 18.07
N CYS A 29 6.49 23.30 17.33
CA CYS A 29 7.40 22.28 17.84
C CYS A 29 8.70 22.96 18.29
N SER A 30 8.71 23.45 19.53
CA SER A 30 9.91 23.60 20.31
C SER A 30 10.40 22.20 20.62
N THR A 31 11.62 21.90 20.20
CA THR A 31 12.35 20.72 20.64
C THR A 31 12.55 20.85 22.13
N ASP A 32 11.99 19.92 22.90
CA ASP A 32 12.59 19.51 24.18
C ASP A 32 12.15 18.09 24.51
N GLU A 33 13.18 17.33 24.84
CA GLU A 33 13.30 15.91 25.13
C GLU A 33 12.37 15.45 26.25
N TYR A 34 11.34 14.66 25.92
CA TYR A 34 10.74 13.72 26.86
C TYR A 34 10.45 12.38 26.16
N ASN A 35 11.20 11.37 26.61
CA ASN A 35 10.97 9.95 26.34
C ASN A 35 9.56 9.54 26.77
N TYR A 36 8.65 9.38 25.81
CA TYR A 36 7.50 8.50 25.96
C TYR A 36 7.36 7.72 24.64
N THR A 37 7.64 6.42 24.76
CA THR A 37 7.57 5.43 23.69
C THR A 37 6.10 5.16 23.35
N ASN A 38 5.64 5.68 22.22
CA ASN A 38 4.28 5.48 21.74
C ASN A 38 4.38 4.89 20.34
N GLU A 39 3.68 3.78 20.11
CA GLU A 39 3.65 2.99 18.87
C GLU A 39 3.43 3.82 17.58
N THR A 40 2.83 5.01 17.68
CA THR A 40 2.64 5.95 16.57
C THR A 40 3.95 6.55 16.04
N ALA A 41 4.95 6.80 16.88
CA ALA A 41 6.24 7.33 16.42
C ALA A 41 7.03 6.29 15.64
N THR A 42 6.87 5.01 15.96
CA THR A 42 7.52 3.89 15.25
C THR A 42 6.91 3.70 13.86
N GLU A 43 5.59 3.85 13.73
CA GLU A 43 4.88 3.79 12.45
C GLU A 43 5.19 5.02 11.58
N VAL A 44 5.16 6.24 12.14
CA VAL A 44 5.53 7.46 11.40
C VAL A 44 7.00 7.44 10.97
N ASN A 45 7.92 6.97 11.84
CA ASN A 45 9.33 6.82 11.46
C ASN A 45 9.55 5.67 10.46
N SER A 46 8.81 4.57 10.53
CA SER A 46 8.93 3.49 9.55
C SER A 46 8.36 3.91 8.19
N ILE A 47 7.27 4.67 8.17
CA ILE A 47 6.68 5.29 6.97
C ILE A 47 7.63 6.32 6.38
N ALA A 48 8.15 7.27 7.16
CA ALA A 48 9.09 8.29 6.67
C ALA A 48 10.40 7.65 6.18
N LYS A 49 10.89 6.60 6.85
CA LYS A 49 12.09 5.85 6.46
C LYS A 49 11.88 5.00 5.21
N THR A 50 10.70 4.38 5.03
CA THR A 50 10.38 3.60 3.83
C THR A 50 10.13 4.52 2.64
N ARG A 51 9.42 5.64 2.85
CA ARG A 51 9.30 6.73 1.88
C ARG A 51 10.68 7.25 1.49
N SER A 52 11.56 7.57 2.43
CA SER A 52 12.95 7.99 2.15
C SER A 52 13.79 6.96 1.38
N LEU A 53 13.50 5.66 1.52
CA LEU A 53 14.22 4.58 0.84
C LEU A 53 13.71 4.31 -0.58
N VAL A 54 12.45 4.62 -0.86
CA VAL A 54 11.78 4.45 -2.18
C VAL A 54 11.72 5.78 -2.95
N SER A 55 11.68 6.93 -2.25
CA SER A 55 11.53 8.28 -2.80
C SER A 55 12.84 8.79 -3.39
N GLN A 56 13.14 8.36 -4.60
CA GLN A 56 13.72 9.29 -5.54
C GLN A 56 12.57 10.18 -6.03
N THR A 57 12.72 11.51 -6.02
CA THR A 57 11.76 12.37 -6.73
C THR A 57 11.71 11.90 -8.18
N TRP A 58 10.53 11.50 -8.64
CA TRP A 58 10.36 11.02 -10.00
C TRP A 58 10.46 12.20 -10.96
N ASN A 59 11.35 12.06 -11.92
CA ASN A 59 11.56 13.02 -13.00
C ASN A 59 11.78 12.24 -14.29
N THR A 60 10.72 11.60 -14.74
CA THR A 60 10.67 10.79 -15.97
C THR A 60 10.62 11.66 -17.22
N GLY A 61 10.38 12.97 -17.06
CA GLY A 61 10.11 13.89 -18.16
C GLY A 61 8.65 13.86 -18.61
N ASN A 62 7.83 12.97 -18.04
CA ASN A 62 6.38 12.96 -18.22
C ASN A 62 5.71 13.59 -16.99
N VAL A 63 5.21 14.81 -17.16
CA VAL A 63 4.60 15.61 -16.08
C VAL A 63 3.42 14.90 -15.42
N LEU A 64 2.62 14.13 -16.17
CA LEU A 64 1.50 13.40 -15.59
C LEU A 64 1.96 12.24 -14.71
N ILE A 65 2.91 11.42 -15.19
CA ILE A 65 3.49 10.33 -14.42
C ILE A 65 4.18 10.87 -13.17
N ASP A 66 5.01 11.90 -13.33
CA ASP A 66 5.76 12.49 -12.22
C ASP A 66 4.81 13.11 -11.18
N SER A 67 3.71 13.73 -11.61
CA SER A 67 2.69 14.26 -10.70
C SER A 67 2.01 13.17 -9.87
N VAL A 68 1.72 12.01 -10.46
CA VAL A 68 1.11 10.88 -9.73
C VAL A 68 2.14 10.21 -8.83
N ALA A 69 3.32 9.88 -9.37
CA ALA A 69 4.36 9.14 -8.66
C ALA A 69 4.84 9.84 -7.37
N ASN A 70 4.83 11.18 -7.38
CA ASN A 70 5.24 11.98 -6.23
C ASN A 70 4.07 12.34 -5.27
N SER A 71 2.84 11.87 -5.52
CA SER A 71 1.68 12.12 -4.66
C SER A 71 1.66 11.23 -3.42
N ASP A 72 1.08 11.73 -2.32
CA ASP A 72 0.87 10.93 -1.11
C ASP A 72 -0.13 9.81 -1.38
N GLU A 73 -1.16 10.05 -2.21
CA GLU A 73 -2.17 9.06 -2.55
C GLU A 73 -1.62 7.86 -3.33
N PHE A 74 -0.66 8.09 -4.24
CA PHE A 74 0.02 6.99 -4.93
C PHE A 74 0.89 6.18 -3.97
N TYR A 75 1.59 6.85 -3.06
CA TYR A 75 2.38 6.16 -2.03
C TYR A 75 1.48 5.31 -1.11
N GLU A 76 0.36 5.86 -0.65
CA GLU A 76 -0.60 5.13 0.18
C GLU A 76 -1.21 3.94 -0.56
N PHE A 77 -1.53 4.10 -1.85
CA PHE A 77 -1.98 3.00 -2.70
C PHE A 77 -0.96 1.86 -2.75
N GLU A 78 0.30 2.18 -3.03
CA GLU A 78 1.38 1.19 -3.09
C GLU A 78 1.64 0.52 -1.73
N ARG A 79 1.55 1.28 -0.63
CA ARG A 79 1.69 0.76 0.73
C ARG A 79 0.58 -0.24 1.07
N CYS A 80 -0.68 0.12 0.83
CA CYS A 80 -1.82 -0.77 1.07
C CYS A 80 -1.76 -2.01 0.16
N SER A 81 -1.33 -1.84 -1.09
CA SER A 81 -1.11 -2.93 -2.04
C SER A 81 -0.07 -3.93 -1.50
N GLU A 82 1.07 -3.43 -1.02
CA GLU A 82 2.12 -4.26 -0.41
C GLU A 82 1.61 -5.02 0.83
N GLN A 83 0.91 -4.33 1.74
CA GLN A 83 0.36 -4.95 2.95
C GLN A 83 -0.65 -6.06 2.63
N LEU A 84 -1.55 -5.82 1.66
CA LEU A 84 -2.51 -6.80 1.22
C LEU A 84 -1.82 -8.03 0.59
N ALA A 85 -0.83 -7.79 -0.27
CA ALA A 85 -0.04 -8.85 -0.89
C ALA A 85 0.78 -9.67 0.10
N ASP A 86 1.40 -9.03 1.09
CA ASP A 86 2.15 -9.69 2.14
C ASP A 86 1.26 -10.58 3.00
N LYS A 87 0.06 -10.10 3.38
CA LYS A 87 -0.88 -10.88 4.19
C LYS A 87 -1.44 -12.09 3.43
N PHE A 88 -1.81 -11.89 2.16
CA PHE A 88 -2.24 -12.97 1.28
C PHE A 88 -1.11 -14.00 1.08
N SER A 89 0.11 -13.54 0.85
CA SER A 89 1.29 -14.41 0.69
C SER A 89 1.60 -15.19 1.96
N ALA A 90 1.51 -14.56 3.13
CA ALA A 90 1.72 -15.20 4.43
C ALA A 90 0.70 -16.32 4.68
N TYR A 91 -0.57 -16.12 4.31
CA TYR A 91 -1.58 -17.17 4.40
C TYR A 91 -1.32 -18.29 3.40
N THR A 92 -1.17 -17.95 2.11
CA THR A 92 -0.99 -18.95 1.04
C THR A 92 0.29 -19.76 1.14
N SER A 93 1.34 -19.24 1.80
CA SER A 93 2.57 -19.99 2.10
C SER A 93 2.37 -21.19 3.02
N LYS A 94 1.26 -21.23 3.77
CA LYS A 94 0.91 -22.33 4.69
C LYS A 94 0.08 -23.42 4.01
N LEU A 95 -0.45 -23.14 2.83
CA LEU A 95 -1.26 -24.08 2.08
C LEU A 95 -0.36 -25.14 1.44
N ASN A 96 -0.82 -26.39 1.47
CA ASN A 96 -0.21 -27.42 0.65
C ASN A 96 -0.62 -27.23 -0.83
N ASN A 97 -0.07 -28.05 -1.74
CA ASN A 97 -0.35 -27.90 -3.17
C ASN A 97 -1.83 -28.11 -3.52
N GLU A 98 -2.50 -29.10 -2.94
CA GLU A 98 -3.93 -29.37 -3.20
C GLU A 98 -4.81 -28.22 -2.70
N GLU A 99 -4.53 -27.68 -1.51
CA GLU A 99 -5.25 -26.53 -0.96
C GLU A 99 -5.05 -25.26 -1.81
N TYR A 100 -3.83 -25.05 -2.31
CA TYR A 100 -3.51 -23.93 -3.17
C TYR A 100 -4.16 -24.08 -4.56
N ASP A 101 -4.14 -25.28 -5.14
CA ASP A 101 -4.76 -25.55 -6.43
C ASP A 101 -6.28 -25.34 -6.33
N LYS A 102 -6.90 -25.82 -5.24
CA LYS A 102 -8.31 -25.53 -4.94
C LYS A 102 -8.58 -24.03 -4.85
N LEU A 103 -7.74 -23.25 -4.15
CA LEU A 103 -7.88 -21.80 -4.11
C LEU A 103 -7.85 -21.20 -5.53
N MET A 104 -6.94 -21.67 -6.38
CA MET A 104 -6.80 -21.18 -7.76
C MET A 104 -7.99 -21.52 -8.65
N GLU A 105 -8.60 -22.69 -8.47
CA GLU A 105 -9.80 -23.13 -9.19
C GLU A 105 -11.07 -22.40 -8.70
N SER A 106 -11.12 -22.05 -7.43
CA SER A 106 -12.27 -21.42 -6.77
C SER A 106 -12.23 -19.89 -6.71
N LEU A 107 -11.33 -19.21 -7.45
CA LEU A 107 -11.22 -17.74 -7.43
C LEU A 107 -12.48 -17.01 -7.91
N ASN A 108 -13.34 -17.68 -8.68
CA ASN A 108 -14.61 -17.15 -9.18
C ASN A 108 -15.83 -17.65 -8.37
N ASP A 109 -15.61 -18.41 -7.30
CA ASP A 109 -16.65 -18.91 -6.42
C ASP A 109 -16.85 -17.94 -5.26
N ASP A 110 -17.99 -17.27 -5.27
CA ASP A 110 -18.33 -16.21 -4.33
C ASP A 110 -18.31 -16.67 -2.87
N GLU A 111 -18.94 -17.82 -2.59
CA GLU A 111 -19.05 -18.38 -1.24
C GLU A 111 -17.69 -18.84 -0.73
N TYR A 112 -16.93 -19.52 -1.59
CA TYR A 112 -15.58 -19.97 -1.26
C TYR A 112 -14.66 -18.79 -0.95
N MET A 113 -14.69 -17.75 -1.79
CA MET A 113 -13.81 -16.60 -1.62
C MET A 113 -14.19 -15.81 -0.36
N GLU A 114 -15.47 -15.64 -0.05
CA GLU A 114 -15.92 -15.01 1.20
C GLU A 114 -15.37 -15.74 2.44
N ASP A 115 -15.45 -17.07 2.47
CA ASP A 115 -14.87 -17.90 3.54
C ASP A 115 -13.33 -17.80 3.56
N PHE A 116 -12.68 -17.81 2.39
CA PHE A 116 -11.24 -17.63 2.28
C PHE A 116 -10.78 -16.28 2.85
N ILE A 117 -11.44 -15.17 2.51
CA ILE A 117 -11.13 -13.82 3.00
C ILE A 117 -11.18 -13.78 4.53
N LYS A 118 -12.21 -14.39 5.12
CA LYS A 118 -12.37 -14.49 6.58
C LYS A 118 -11.27 -15.34 7.20
N LYS A 119 -10.99 -16.52 6.65
CA LYS A 119 -9.94 -17.43 7.14
C LYS A 119 -8.54 -16.83 7.03
N ALA A 120 -8.27 -16.11 5.95
CA ALA A 120 -7.03 -15.40 5.71
C ALA A 120 -6.97 -14.04 6.44
N ASN A 121 -8.06 -13.63 7.09
CA ASN A 121 -8.20 -12.37 7.81
C ASN A 121 -7.88 -11.14 6.94
N LEU A 122 -8.34 -11.11 5.68
CA LEU A 122 -7.96 -10.06 4.71
C LEU A 122 -8.88 -8.83 4.74
N GLU A 123 -9.96 -8.85 5.52
CA GLU A 123 -11.04 -7.86 5.46
C GLU A 123 -10.54 -6.42 5.65
N GLU A 124 -9.64 -6.20 6.61
CA GLU A 124 -9.12 -4.85 6.90
C GLU A 124 -8.17 -4.34 5.81
N GLU A 125 -7.27 -5.19 5.31
CA GLU A 125 -6.35 -4.82 4.22
C GLU A 125 -7.11 -4.54 2.93
N LEU A 126 -8.18 -5.29 2.65
CA LEU A 126 -9.06 -5.03 1.52
C LEU A 126 -9.79 -3.69 1.66
N ARG A 127 -10.28 -3.37 2.86
CA ARG A 127 -10.91 -2.07 3.16
C ARG A 127 -9.92 -0.92 2.96
N GLN A 128 -8.70 -1.04 3.50
CA GLN A 128 -7.64 -0.04 3.35
C GLN A 128 -7.21 0.13 1.88
N MET A 129 -7.15 -0.97 1.14
CA MET A 129 -6.86 -0.95 -0.30
C MET A 129 -7.94 -0.21 -1.08
N ASP A 130 -9.22 -0.41 -0.77
CA ASP A 130 -10.32 0.31 -1.39
C ASP A 130 -10.27 1.83 -1.10
N GLU A 131 -9.94 2.21 0.13
CA GLU A 131 -9.77 3.62 0.52
C GLU A 131 -8.58 4.28 -0.20
N ALA A 132 -7.44 3.58 -0.26
CA ALA A 132 -6.25 4.07 -0.93
C ALA A 132 -6.45 4.18 -2.45
N LYS A 133 -7.10 3.18 -3.07
CA LYS A 133 -7.51 3.24 -4.49
C LYS A 133 -8.43 4.42 -4.73
N LYS A 134 -9.43 4.64 -3.88
CA LYS A 134 -10.33 5.80 -4.00
C LYS A 134 -9.53 7.11 -3.94
N GLY A 135 -8.60 7.23 -3.01
CA GLY A 135 -7.67 8.37 -2.93
C GLY A 135 -6.89 8.59 -4.22
N LEU A 136 -6.26 7.53 -4.75
CA LEU A 136 -5.53 7.58 -6.01
C LEU A 136 -6.41 8.05 -7.17
N LEU A 137 -7.62 7.49 -7.31
CA LEU A 137 -8.51 7.80 -8.45
C LEU A 137 -9.15 9.19 -8.36
N GLU A 138 -9.51 9.65 -7.15
CA GLU A 138 -10.27 10.90 -6.96
C GLU A 138 -9.39 12.12 -6.73
N ARG A 139 -8.17 11.95 -6.18
CA ARG A 139 -7.33 13.07 -5.72
C ARG A 139 -6.06 13.27 -6.54
N THR A 140 -5.84 12.45 -7.57
CA THR A 140 -4.70 12.58 -8.47
C THR A 140 -5.15 12.65 -9.92
N VAL A 141 -4.20 12.88 -10.83
CA VAL A 141 -4.43 12.81 -12.28
C VAL A 141 -4.29 11.39 -12.86
N PHE A 142 -4.26 10.34 -12.01
CA PHE A 142 -4.05 8.94 -12.43
C PHE A 142 -4.99 8.49 -13.56
N LEU A 143 -6.26 8.88 -13.51
CA LEU A 143 -7.23 8.54 -14.56
C LEU A 143 -6.90 9.14 -15.94
N ARG A 144 -6.06 10.19 -15.99
CA ARG A 144 -5.59 10.81 -17.24
C ARG A 144 -4.41 10.08 -17.86
N LEU A 145 -3.75 9.20 -17.12
CA LEU A 145 -2.67 8.36 -17.66
C LEU A 145 -3.25 7.32 -18.63
N SER A 146 -2.56 7.13 -19.76
CA SER A 146 -2.80 6.00 -20.67
C SER A 146 -2.48 4.66 -19.98
N GLU A 147 -2.87 3.56 -20.61
CA GLU A 147 -2.53 2.23 -20.10
C GLU A 147 -1.01 2.01 -20.03
N GLU A 148 -0.28 2.45 -21.06
CA GLU A 148 1.18 2.38 -21.12
C GLU A 148 1.83 3.26 -20.05
N GLU A 149 1.29 4.46 -19.81
CA GLU A 149 1.79 5.36 -18.77
C GLU A 149 1.56 4.79 -17.37
N ARG A 150 0.42 4.14 -17.11
CA ARG A 150 0.16 3.43 -15.84
C ARG A 150 1.11 2.25 -15.65
N LEU A 151 1.31 1.45 -16.69
CA LEU A 151 2.28 0.35 -16.65
C LEU A 151 3.70 0.86 -16.40
N LEU A 152 4.08 1.98 -17.02
CA LEU A 152 5.38 2.61 -16.80
C LEU A 152 5.54 3.09 -15.36
N LEU A 153 4.50 3.75 -14.81
CA LEU A 153 4.44 4.18 -13.41
C LEU A 153 4.64 3.00 -12.47
N PHE A 154 3.84 1.93 -12.58
CA PHE A 154 3.96 0.79 -11.69
C PHE A 154 5.29 0.05 -11.84
N ARG A 155 5.78 -0.11 -13.08
CA ARG A 155 7.07 -0.78 -13.34
C ARG A 155 8.25 -0.05 -12.73
N GLN A 156 8.30 1.26 -12.86
CA GLN A 156 9.38 2.04 -12.27
C GLN A 156 9.33 1.99 -10.74
N TYR A 157 8.14 1.91 -10.15
CA TYR A 157 7.97 1.80 -8.70
C TYR A 157 8.45 0.43 -8.20
N ALA A 158 7.99 -0.66 -8.81
CA ALA A 158 8.44 -2.02 -8.52
C ALA A 158 9.97 -2.13 -8.62
N LYS A 159 10.59 -1.54 -9.65
CA LYS A 159 12.06 -1.48 -9.80
C LYS A 159 12.74 -0.74 -8.65
N SER A 160 12.29 0.48 -8.35
CA SER A 160 12.85 1.29 -7.26
C SER A 160 12.75 0.56 -5.91
N ARG A 161 11.58 -0.04 -5.64
CA ARG A 161 11.29 -0.81 -4.44
C ARG A 161 12.15 -2.07 -4.36
N GLY A 162 12.24 -2.85 -5.44
CA GLY A 162 13.08 -4.05 -5.52
C GLY A 162 14.57 -3.73 -5.30
N LEU A 163 15.05 -2.59 -5.81
CA LEU A 163 16.39 -2.09 -5.51
C LEU A 163 16.56 -1.72 -4.03
N ALA A 164 15.58 -1.05 -3.42
CA ALA A 164 15.60 -0.72 -2.00
C ALA A 164 15.61 -1.98 -1.10
N LYS A 165 14.75 -2.96 -1.39
CA LYS A 165 14.71 -4.26 -0.68
C LYS A 165 16.07 -4.97 -0.77
N ARG A 166 16.68 -5.03 -1.97
CA ARG A 166 18.03 -5.61 -2.15
C ARG A 166 19.12 -4.86 -1.38
N LYS A 167 19.11 -3.53 -1.36
CA LYS A 167 20.09 -2.74 -0.58
C LYS A 167 20.02 -3.05 0.92
N ILE A 168 18.81 -3.29 1.45
CA ILE A 168 18.62 -3.70 2.84
C ILE A 168 19.19 -5.12 3.06
N LEU A 169 18.86 -6.06 2.19
CA LEU A 169 19.29 -7.46 2.31
C LEU A 169 20.81 -7.67 2.14
N LYS A 170 21.46 -6.94 1.23
CA LYS A 170 22.92 -7.01 1.01
C LYS A 170 23.78 -6.66 2.22
N THR A 171 23.23 -5.99 3.24
CA THR A 171 23.94 -5.77 4.51
C THR A 171 24.03 -7.03 5.39
N ARG A 172 23.38 -8.13 5.00
CA ARG A 172 23.30 -9.40 5.74
C ARG A 172 23.75 -10.57 4.84
N LYS A 173 25.08 -10.75 4.72
CA LYS A 173 25.81 -11.91 4.13
C LYS A 173 25.07 -12.73 3.05
N GLU A 174 25.34 -12.45 1.77
CA GLU A 174 25.25 -13.46 0.69
C GLU A 174 26.44 -13.19 -0.25
N GLY A 175 27.32 -14.14 -0.57
CA GLY A 175 27.03 -15.55 -0.86
C GLY A 175 26.82 -15.65 -2.37
N ASN A 176 27.84 -16.15 -3.07
CA ASN A 176 27.99 -16.21 -4.53
C ASN A 176 26.93 -17.13 -5.19
N GLY A 177 25.65 -16.75 -5.16
CA GLY A 177 24.59 -17.36 -5.97
C GLY A 177 24.71 -16.91 -7.42
N ASN A 178 24.39 -17.80 -8.37
CA ASN A 178 24.57 -17.58 -9.79
C ASN A 178 23.84 -16.27 -10.21
N SER A 179 24.60 -15.18 -10.39
CA SER A 179 24.03 -13.83 -10.42
C SER A 179 23.01 -13.64 -11.54
N LYS A 180 23.08 -14.48 -12.58
CA LYS A 180 22.14 -14.45 -13.70
C LYS A 180 20.77 -15.05 -13.36
N CYS A 181 20.72 -16.20 -12.69
CA CYS A 181 19.44 -16.80 -12.26
C CYS A 181 18.70 -15.87 -11.29
N GLU A 182 19.44 -15.26 -10.36
CA GLU A 182 18.87 -14.29 -9.42
C GLU A 182 18.36 -13.03 -10.13
N GLU A 183 19.11 -12.52 -11.12
CA GLU A 183 18.67 -11.38 -11.93
C GLU A 183 17.36 -11.69 -12.68
N LEU A 184 17.22 -12.89 -13.25
CA LEU A 184 16.02 -13.32 -13.94
C LEU A 184 14.83 -13.44 -12.98
N ARG A 185 15.02 -14.09 -11.82
CA ARG A 185 13.99 -14.21 -10.79
C ARG A 185 13.49 -12.84 -10.34
N GLN A 186 14.42 -11.93 -10.07
CA GLN A 186 14.09 -10.58 -9.62
C GLN A 186 13.36 -9.77 -10.69
N ALA A 187 13.72 -9.91 -11.97
CA ALA A 187 13.00 -9.28 -13.06
C ALA A 187 11.56 -9.82 -13.19
N ALA A 188 11.37 -11.14 -13.00
CA ALA A 188 10.05 -11.76 -12.99
C ALA A 188 9.19 -11.26 -11.81
N TYR A 189 9.79 -11.09 -10.62
CA TYR A 189 9.10 -10.49 -9.48
C TYR A 189 8.70 -9.03 -9.73
N GLU A 190 9.60 -8.20 -10.28
CA GLU A 190 9.32 -6.81 -10.64
C GLU A 190 8.17 -6.70 -11.66
N GLN A 191 8.12 -7.62 -12.64
CA GLN A 191 7.03 -7.70 -13.61
C GLN A 191 5.72 -8.15 -12.96
N ALA A 192 5.76 -9.17 -12.09
CA ALA A 192 4.59 -9.64 -11.37
C ALA A 192 3.96 -8.54 -10.48
N GLU A 193 4.78 -7.74 -9.79
CA GLU A 193 4.35 -6.60 -8.97
C GLU A 193 3.73 -5.50 -9.85
N THR A 194 4.32 -5.22 -11.00
CA THR A 194 3.78 -4.28 -12.00
C THR A 194 2.37 -4.69 -12.45
N ASP A 195 2.21 -5.97 -12.82
CA ASP A 195 0.95 -6.49 -13.33
C ASP A 195 -0.12 -6.52 -12.24
N TYR A 196 0.28 -6.87 -11.01
CA TYR A 196 -0.58 -6.85 -9.83
C TYR A 196 -1.12 -5.45 -9.54
N ASN A 197 -0.25 -4.45 -9.38
CA ASN A 197 -0.66 -3.08 -9.06
C ASN A 197 -1.52 -2.47 -10.18
N ASN A 198 -1.18 -2.74 -11.44
CA ASN A 198 -1.99 -2.31 -12.57
C ASN A 198 -3.37 -2.98 -12.58
N ALA A 199 -3.48 -4.26 -12.22
CA ALA A 199 -4.74 -4.97 -12.14
C ALA A 199 -5.64 -4.42 -11.02
N ILE A 200 -5.10 -4.22 -9.81
CA ILE A 200 -5.90 -3.73 -8.68
C ILE A 200 -6.35 -2.28 -8.88
N ALA A 201 -5.54 -1.44 -9.55
CA ALA A 201 -5.92 -0.09 -9.91
C ALA A 201 -7.11 -0.04 -10.90
N LYS A 202 -7.34 -1.12 -11.67
CA LYS A 202 -8.46 -1.26 -12.61
C LYS A 202 -9.71 -1.87 -11.98
N CYS A 203 -9.65 -2.35 -10.74
CA CYS A 203 -10.79 -2.96 -10.07
C CYS A 203 -11.93 -1.94 -9.86
N LYS A 204 -13.12 -2.25 -10.38
CA LYS A 204 -14.33 -1.41 -10.24
C LYS A 204 -14.87 -1.44 -8.81
N ALA A 205 -15.49 -0.35 -8.37
CA ALA A 205 -16.04 -0.20 -7.02
C ALA A 205 -17.43 -0.87 -6.79
N GLU A 206 -18.11 -1.35 -7.84
CA GLU A 206 -19.56 -1.69 -7.80
C GLU A 206 -19.90 -3.19 -7.98
N SER A 207 -18.94 -4.08 -7.84
CA SER A 207 -19.11 -5.55 -7.75
C SER A 207 -18.21 -6.00 -6.61
N PRO A 208 -18.45 -7.12 -5.87
CA PRO A 208 -17.78 -7.35 -4.58
C PRO A 208 -16.28 -7.17 -4.78
N THR A 209 -15.76 -6.03 -4.32
CA THR A 209 -14.47 -5.48 -4.76
C THR A 209 -13.33 -6.44 -4.44
N THR A 210 -13.61 -7.35 -3.53
CA THR A 210 -12.77 -8.45 -3.13
C THR A 210 -12.41 -9.42 -4.24
N TYR A 211 -13.29 -9.79 -5.18
CA TYR A 211 -12.94 -10.77 -6.22
C TYR A 211 -11.81 -10.28 -7.13
N CYS A 212 -11.87 -9.01 -7.52
CA CYS A 212 -10.86 -8.45 -8.40
C CYS A 212 -9.49 -8.39 -7.71
N TYR A 213 -9.45 -7.99 -6.43
CA TYR A 213 -8.22 -7.98 -5.66
C TYR A 213 -7.68 -9.39 -5.40
N THR A 214 -8.52 -10.35 -5.01
CA THR A 214 -8.08 -11.73 -4.75
C THR A 214 -7.61 -12.44 -6.01
N GLN A 215 -8.24 -12.19 -7.16
CA GLN A 215 -7.75 -12.67 -8.46
C GLN A 215 -6.39 -12.07 -8.81
N ALA A 216 -6.22 -10.76 -8.64
CA ALA A 216 -4.94 -10.09 -8.89
C ALA A 216 -3.83 -10.63 -7.97
N LEU A 217 -4.12 -10.83 -6.68
CA LEU A 217 -3.23 -11.45 -5.70
C LEU A 217 -2.86 -12.88 -6.05
N ALA A 218 -3.84 -13.68 -6.49
CA ALA A 218 -3.63 -15.06 -6.86
C ALA A 218 -2.72 -15.17 -8.10
N ASN A 219 -2.91 -14.30 -9.10
CA ASN A 219 -2.04 -14.21 -10.25
C ASN A 219 -0.63 -13.74 -9.86
N TYR A 220 -0.52 -12.73 -8.99
CA TYR A 220 0.76 -12.27 -8.45
C TYR A 220 1.52 -13.41 -7.78
N ARG A 221 0.87 -14.16 -6.90
CA ARG A 221 1.47 -15.28 -6.17
C ARG A 221 1.85 -16.43 -7.11
N ARG A 222 1.01 -16.73 -8.11
CA ARG A 222 1.31 -17.74 -9.13
C ARG A 222 2.58 -17.37 -9.91
N ASN A 223 2.70 -16.11 -10.34
CA ASN A 223 3.88 -15.64 -11.07
C ASN A 223 5.15 -15.70 -10.21
N GLN A 224 5.07 -15.36 -8.93
CA GLN A 224 6.19 -15.52 -8.00
C GLN A 224 6.61 -16.99 -7.86
N ARG A 225 5.66 -17.92 -7.65
CA ARG A 225 5.96 -19.36 -7.56
C ARG A 225 6.57 -19.91 -8.85
N ALA A 226 6.13 -19.41 -10.01
CA ALA A 226 6.72 -19.78 -11.30
C ALA A 226 8.19 -19.31 -11.38
N ALA A 227 8.46 -18.05 -11.03
CA ALA A 227 9.81 -17.50 -11.00
C ALA A 227 10.73 -18.23 -10.01
N ASP A 228 10.21 -18.65 -8.86
CA ASP A 228 10.96 -19.48 -7.91
C ASP A 228 11.32 -20.84 -8.49
N LYS A 229 10.38 -21.49 -9.17
CA LYS A 229 10.62 -22.78 -9.83
C LYS A 229 11.66 -22.65 -10.94
N GLU A 230 11.55 -21.63 -11.78
CA GLU A 230 12.52 -21.34 -12.85
C GLU A 230 13.91 -21.06 -12.29
N TYR A 231 14.00 -20.34 -11.16
CA TYR A 231 15.27 -20.13 -10.46
C TYR A 231 15.87 -21.45 -9.97
N GLU A 232 15.09 -22.30 -9.31
CA GLU A 232 15.54 -23.61 -8.81
C GLU A 232 15.97 -24.57 -9.92
N GLU A 233 15.42 -24.42 -11.13
CA GLU A 233 15.86 -25.13 -12.33
C GLU A 233 17.17 -24.52 -12.86
N CYS A 234 17.25 -23.19 -12.99
CA CYS A 234 18.42 -22.46 -13.48
C CYS A 234 19.69 -22.67 -12.64
N ILE A 235 19.58 -22.79 -11.32
CA ILE A 235 20.76 -23.03 -10.46
C ILE A 235 21.26 -24.48 -10.48
N LYS A 236 20.51 -25.41 -11.09
CA LYS A 236 20.88 -26.82 -11.25
C LYS A 236 21.53 -27.11 -12.60
N GLU A 237 21.43 -26.18 -13.56
CA GLU A 237 22.12 -26.21 -14.86
C GLU A 237 23.61 -25.84 -14.72
#